data_AF-A0A7V1M8F5-F1
#
_entry.id   AF-A0A7V1M8F5-F1
#
_cell.length_a   1.000
_cell.length_b   1.000
_cell.length_c   1.000
_cell.angle_alpha   90.00
_cell.angle_beta   90.00
_cell.angle_gamma   90.00
#
_symmetry.space_group_name_H-M   'P 1'
#
loop_
_entity.id
_entity.type
_entity.pdbx_description
1 polymer ?
#
loop_
_entity_poly.entity_id
_entity_poly.type
_entity_poly.pdbx_seq_one_letter_code
_entity_poly.pdbx_strand_id
1 'polypeptide(L)'
;MKKRLSVAVASLFVAISLCLAQQEPPGEVTVGGELILRIRFSAGGMTPQQRADAITVRLITILQDPNIQPSDVVVKPIAGGEAAIYVKEHLLVTVDKRHAEVHKTTPLKLGEIWAKHLRKVLPQVNVKPMR
;
A
#
# COMPACT_ATOMS: atom_id res chain seq x y z
N MET A 1 -23.83 72.96 -1.38
CA MET A 1 -24.64 71.79 -0.95
C MET A 1 -24.27 70.59 -1.85
N LYS A 2 -23.23 69.84 -1.51
CA LYS A 2 -23.23 68.39 -1.19
C LYS A 2 -24.13 67.50 -2.08
N LYS A 3 -23.54 66.82 -3.07
CA LYS A 3 -23.85 65.42 -3.40
C LYS A 3 -22.55 64.70 -3.74
N ARG A 4 -22.11 63.84 -2.82
CA ARG A 4 -20.91 63.01 -2.95
C ARG A 4 -21.24 61.81 -3.82
N LEU A 5 -20.41 61.57 -4.82
CA LEU A 5 -20.43 60.38 -5.67
C LEU A 5 -19.82 59.22 -4.86
N SER A 6 -20.64 58.27 -4.41
CA SER A 6 -20.14 57.06 -3.74
C SER A 6 -19.93 55.97 -4.80
N VAL A 7 -18.69 55.80 -5.23
CA VAL A 7 -18.27 54.62 -6.00
C VAL A 7 -18.05 53.50 -4.99
N ALA A 8 -18.99 52.55 -4.93
CA ALA A 8 -18.80 51.31 -4.19
C ALA A 8 -17.97 50.35 -5.06
N VAL A 9 -16.65 50.30 -4.82
CA VAL A 9 -15.80 49.25 -5.37
C VAL A 9 -16.02 48.00 -4.53
N ALA A 10 -16.83 47.08 -5.04
CA ALA A 10 -16.99 45.75 -4.46
C ALA A 10 -15.75 44.91 -4.79
N SER A 11 -14.79 44.87 -3.87
CA SER A 11 -13.63 43.98 -3.96
C SER A 11 -14.07 42.54 -3.72
N LEU A 12 -14.26 41.77 -4.79
CA LEU A 12 -14.57 40.35 -4.75
C LEU A 12 -13.27 39.57 -4.46
N PHE A 13 -13.04 39.21 -3.19
CA PHE A 13 -12.00 38.25 -2.83
C PHE A 13 -12.43 36.85 -3.28
N VAL A 14 -11.94 36.41 -4.44
CA VAL A 14 -12.04 35.01 -4.86
C VAL A 14 -11.09 34.20 -3.97
N ALA A 15 -11.63 33.54 -2.95
CA ALA A 15 -10.91 32.55 -2.16
C ALA A 15 -10.65 31.32 -3.07
N ILE A 16 -9.47 31.26 -3.66
CA ILE A 16 -8.98 30.06 -4.34
C ILE A 16 -8.68 29.04 -3.24
N SER A 17 -9.62 28.16 -2.95
CA SER A 17 -9.37 26.98 -2.13
C SER A 17 -8.44 26.04 -2.91
N LEU A 18 -7.13 26.19 -2.72
CA LEU A 18 -6.15 25.15 -3.02
C LEU A 18 -6.40 23.99 -2.05
N CYS A 19 -7.32 23.09 -2.40
CA CYS A 19 -7.31 21.75 -1.84
C CYS A 19 -6.03 21.06 -2.34
N LEU A 20 -4.92 21.28 -1.63
CA LEU A 20 -3.79 20.38 -1.69
C LEU A 20 -4.28 19.04 -1.17
N ALA A 21 -4.62 18.12 -2.09
CA ALA A 21 -4.78 16.72 -1.74
C ALA A 21 -3.42 16.25 -1.20
N GLN A 22 -3.22 16.33 0.11
CA GLN A 22 -2.06 15.75 0.77
C GLN A 22 -2.14 14.25 0.48
N GLN A 23 -1.30 13.78 -0.43
CA GLN A 23 -1.11 12.34 -0.61
C GLN A 23 -0.53 11.83 0.71
N GLU A 24 -1.25 10.90 1.35
CA GLU A 24 -0.72 10.20 2.51
C GLU A 24 0.64 9.60 2.13
N PRO A 25 1.65 9.70 3.03
CA PRO A 25 2.94 9.07 2.76
C PRO A 25 2.74 7.56 2.53
N PRO A 26 3.51 6.96 1.62
CA PRO A 26 3.40 5.53 1.39
C PRO A 26 3.82 4.77 2.65
N GLY A 27 3.12 3.68 2.94
CA GLY A 27 3.55 2.72 3.94
C GLY A 27 4.65 1.82 3.37
N GLU A 28 5.65 1.49 4.18
CA GLU A 28 6.77 0.65 3.77
C GLU A 28 6.84 -0.61 4.63
N VAL A 29 7.03 -1.76 3.97
CA VAL A 29 7.26 -3.05 4.62
C VAL A 29 8.71 -3.42 4.38
N THR A 30 9.48 -3.52 5.45
CA THR A 30 10.90 -3.85 5.41
C THR A 30 11.19 -5.14 6.17
N VAL A 31 12.23 -5.86 5.76
CA VAL A 31 12.69 -7.08 6.41
C VAL A 31 14.20 -7.10 6.44
N GLY A 32 14.80 -7.25 7.62
CA GLY A 32 16.27 -7.20 7.75
C GLY A 32 16.89 -5.90 7.23
N GLY A 33 16.12 -4.80 7.20
CA GLY A 33 16.53 -3.51 6.61
C GLY A 33 16.28 -3.37 5.11
N GLU A 34 15.82 -4.41 4.40
CA GLU A 34 15.48 -4.36 2.98
C GLU A 34 14.00 -4.02 2.76
N LEU A 35 13.71 -3.07 1.87
CA LEU A 35 12.34 -2.72 1.47
C LEU A 35 11.76 -3.80 0.56
N ILE A 36 10.77 -4.54 1.04
CA ILE A 36 10.14 -5.63 0.27
C ILE A 36 8.85 -5.21 -0.43
N LEU A 37 8.14 -4.23 0.13
CA LEU A 37 6.88 -3.75 -0.42
C LEU A 37 6.63 -2.29 -0.02
N ARG A 38 6.13 -1.50 -0.96
CA ARG A 38 5.69 -0.11 -0.72
C ARG A 38 4.21 0.01 -1.07
N ILE A 39 3.39 0.34 -0.07
CA ILE A 39 1.94 0.52 -0.20
C ILE A 39 1.65 2.01 -0.38
N ARG A 40 0.95 2.37 -1.47
CA ARG A 40 0.70 3.77 -1.84
C ARG A 40 -0.75 4.21 -1.68
N PHE A 41 -1.68 3.27 -1.53
CA PHE A 41 -3.10 3.58 -1.48
C PHE A 41 -3.79 2.92 -0.29
N SER A 42 -4.75 3.65 0.27
CA SER A 42 -5.68 3.16 1.28
C SER A 42 -6.61 2.11 0.65
N ALA A 43 -6.91 1.03 1.38
CA ALA A 43 -7.82 -0.03 0.96
C ALA A 43 -8.34 -0.79 2.18
N GLY A 44 -9.53 -1.40 2.09
CA GLY A 44 -10.12 -2.16 3.19
C GLY A 44 -10.33 -1.35 4.48
N GLY A 45 -10.55 -0.04 4.36
CA GLY A 45 -10.70 0.87 5.51
C GLY A 45 -9.38 1.26 6.21
N MET A 46 -8.22 0.88 5.66
CA MET A 46 -6.90 1.16 6.22
C MET A 46 -6.14 2.19 5.38
N THR A 47 -5.41 3.10 6.03
CA THR A 47 -4.42 3.98 5.39
C THR A 47 -3.24 3.18 4.81
N PRO A 48 -2.42 3.74 3.90
CA PRO A 48 -1.23 3.05 3.39
C PRO A 48 -0.30 2.57 4.51
N GLN A 49 -0.11 3.39 5.55
CA GLN A 49 0.71 3.02 6.70
C GLN A 49 0.08 1.88 7.51
N GLN A 50 -1.20 1.96 7.85
CA GLN A 50 -1.90 0.89 8.59
C GLN A 50 -1.86 -0.45 7.83
N ARG A 51 -1.94 -0.40 6.50
CA ARG A 51 -1.76 -1.59 5.67
C ARG A 51 -0.34 -2.15 5.76
N ALA A 52 0.68 -1.30 5.68
CA ALA A 52 2.07 -1.73 5.84
C ALA A 52 2.31 -2.35 7.23
N ASP A 53 1.73 -1.78 8.28
CA ASP A 53 1.80 -2.32 9.64
C ASP A 53 1.13 -3.70 9.72
N ALA A 54 -0.08 -3.85 9.15
CA ALA A 54 -0.79 -5.13 9.11
C ALA A 54 -0.03 -6.21 8.32
N ILE A 55 0.62 -5.83 7.22
CA ILE A 55 1.47 -6.74 6.43
C ILE A 55 2.71 -7.14 7.25
N THR A 56 3.34 -6.19 7.94
CA THR A 56 4.50 -6.45 8.83
C THR A 56 4.14 -7.45 9.93
N VAL A 57 2.98 -7.30 10.59
CA VAL A 57 2.52 -8.25 11.63
C VAL A 57 2.34 -9.66 11.07
N ARG A 58 1.71 -9.80 9.90
CA ARG A 58 1.55 -11.10 9.22
C ARG A 58 2.90 -11.71 8.85
N LEU A 59 3.82 -10.86 8.39
CA LEU A 59 5.16 -11.28 7.99
C LEU A 59 5.98 -11.80 9.17
N ILE A 60 5.89 -11.17 10.35
CA ILE A 60 6.52 -11.68 11.58
C ILE A 60 6.06 -13.12 11.86
N THR A 61 4.76 -13.40 11.71
CA THR A 61 4.22 -14.75 11.90
C THR A 61 4.75 -15.72 10.85
N ILE A 62 4.74 -15.33 9.58
CA ILE A 62 5.25 -16.14 8.46
C ILE A 62 6.73 -16.51 8.69
N LEU A 63 7.55 -15.56 9.11
CA LEU A 63 8.99 -15.73 9.30
C LEU A 63 9.37 -16.56 10.55
N GLN A 64 8.40 -16.99 11.36
CA GLN A 64 8.64 -17.99 12.41
C GLN A 64 8.92 -19.37 11.83
N ASP A 65 8.50 -19.62 10.58
CA ASP A 65 8.83 -20.83 9.86
C ASP A 65 10.22 -20.69 9.20
N PRO A 66 11.22 -21.48 9.63
CA PRO A 66 12.57 -21.39 9.08
C PRO A 66 12.69 -22.02 7.67
N ASN A 67 11.65 -22.67 7.17
CA ASN A 67 11.66 -23.43 5.93
C ASN A 67 10.61 -22.88 4.94
N ILE A 68 10.71 -21.58 4.63
CA ILE A 68 9.95 -20.95 3.55
C ILE A 68 10.65 -21.21 2.22
N GLN A 69 9.93 -21.85 1.29
CA GLN A 69 10.39 -22.11 -0.05
C GLN A 69 9.75 -21.12 -1.04
N PRO A 70 10.39 -20.82 -2.19
CA PRO A 70 9.78 -20.00 -3.23
C PRO A 70 8.41 -20.52 -3.70
N SER A 71 8.20 -21.83 -3.71
CA SER A 71 6.92 -22.46 -4.08
C SER A 71 5.77 -22.15 -3.12
N ASP A 72 6.08 -21.73 -1.89
CA ASP A 72 5.08 -21.46 -0.86
C ASP A 72 4.36 -20.12 -1.07
N VAL A 73 4.92 -19.23 -1.90
CA VAL A 73 4.33 -17.92 -2.21
C VAL A 73 3.37 -18.06 -3.38
N VAL A 74 2.07 -18.00 -3.08
CA VAL A 74 1.00 -18.23 -4.06
C VAL A 74 0.07 -17.02 -4.15
N VAL A 75 -0.37 -16.70 -5.36
CA VAL A 75 -1.36 -15.65 -5.62
C VAL A 75 -2.70 -16.31 -5.94
N LYS A 76 -3.77 -15.85 -5.30
CA LYS A 76 -5.12 -16.36 -5.53
C LYS A 76 -6.08 -15.20 -5.80
N PRO A 77 -6.99 -15.31 -6.78
CA PRO A 77 -8.10 -14.36 -6.87
C PRO A 77 -8.99 -14.51 -5.63
N ILE A 78 -9.53 -13.39 -5.15
CA ILE A 78 -10.48 -13.36 -4.03
C ILE A 78 -11.75 -12.60 -4.42
N ALA A 79 -12.75 -12.63 -3.54
CA ALA A 79 -14.01 -11.92 -3.75
C ALA A 79 -13.78 -10.42 -4.02
N GLY A 80 -14.73 -9.80 -4.72
CA GLY A 80 -14.65 -8.38 -5.05
C GLY A 80 -13.70 -8.06 -6.20
N GLY A 81 -13.09 -9.05 -6.86
CA GLY A 81 -12.20 -8.84 -8.01
C GLY A 81 -10.79 -8.38 -7.62
N GLU A 82 -10.37 -8.71 -6.41
CA GLU A 82 -9.02 -8.48 -5.89
C GLU A 82 -8.19 -9.77 -5.96
N ALA A 83 -6.93 -9.71 -5.53
CA ALA A 83 -6.09 -10.88 -5.36
C ALA A 83 -5.43 -10.88 -3.98
N ALA A 84 -5.12 -12.06 -3.46
CA ALA A 84 -4.39 -12.25 -2.22
C ALA A 84 -3.10 -13.01 -2.49
N ILE A 85 -2.02 -12.55 -1.86
CA ILE A 85 -0.74 -13.26 -1.81
C ILE A 85 -0.68 -13.98 -0.47
N TYR A 86 -0.51 -15.29 -0.53
CA TYR A 86 -0.30 -16.16 0.62
C TYR A 86 1.14 -16.65 0.64
N VAL A 87 1.64 -16.92 1.84
CA VAL A 87 2.85 -17.71 2.07
C VAL A 87 2.42 -18.91 2.91
N LYS A 88 2.46 -20.11 2.32
CA LYS A 88 1.80 -21.31 2.86
C LYS A 88 0.31 -21.04 3.12
N GLU A 89 -0.21 -21.31 4.31
CA GLU A 89 -1.59 -21.01 4.72
C GLU A 89 -1.82 -19.55 5.14
N HIS A 90 -0.77 -18.73 5.30
CA HIS A 90 -0.91 -17.39 5.85
C HIS A 90 -1.15 -16.33 4.77
N LEU A 91 -2.18 -15.53 4.95
CA LEU A 91 -2.37 -14.31 4.14
C LEU A 91 -1.24 -13.33 4.48
N LEU A 92 -0.50 -12.88 3.45
CA LEU A 92 0.47 -11.80 3.59
C LEU A 92 -0.16 -10.46 3.22
N VAL A 93 -0.63 -10.33 1.98
CA VAL A 93 -1.15 -9.06 1.45
C VAL A 93 -2.29 -9.26 0.47
N THR A 94 -3.27 -8.35 0.53
CA THR A 94 -4.31 -8.20 -0.49
C THR A 94 -3.90 -7.11 -1.48
N VAL A 95 -3.97 -7.45 -2.76
CA VAL A 95 -3.75 -6.57 -3.91
C VAL A 95 -5.10 -6.00 -4.33
N ASP A 96 -5.32 -4.73 -4.01
CA ASP A 96 -6.55 -4.02 -4.34
C ASP A 96 -6.58 -3.53 -5.78
N LYS A 97 -7.78 -3.23 -6.27
CA LYS A 97 -8.00 -2.71 -7.63
C LYS A 97 -7.29 -1.40 -7.90
N ARG A 98 -7.26 -0.49 -6.93
CA ARG A 98 -6.67 0.84 -7.11
C ARG A 98 -5.17 0.76 -7.39
N HIS A 99 -4.45 -0.11 -6.68
CA HIS A 99 -3.04 -0.37 -7.01
C HIS A 99 -2.89 -0.96 -8.42
N ALA A 100 -3.74 -1.90 -8.81
CA ALA A 100 -3.67 -2.53 -10.13
C ALA A 100 -3.97 -1.55 -11.28
N GLU A 101 -4.98 -0.68 -11.12
CA GLU A 101 -5.38 0.34 -12.08
C GLU A 101 -4.24 1.33 -12.36
N VAL A 102 -3.58 1.82 -11.32
CA VAL A 102 -2.42 2.73 -11.47
C VAL A 102 -1.25 2.05 -12.20
N HIS A 103 -1.10 0.73 -12.03
CA HIS A 103 -0.12 -0.07 -12.77
C HIS A 103 -0.66 -0.58 -14.13
N LYS A 104 -1.85 -0.14 -14.56
CA LYS A 104 -2.51 -0.53 -15.81
C LYS A 104 -2.58 -2.05 -16.00
N THR A 105 -2.93 -2.76 -14.93
CA THR A 105 -2.97 -4.22 -14.90
C THR A 105 -4.11 -4.73 -14.02
N THR A 106 -4.25 -6.05 -13.88
CA THR A 106 -5.24 -6.65 -12.98
C THR A 106 -4.64 -6.94 -11.61
N PRO A 107 -5.43 -6.99 -10.53
CA PRO A 107 -4.94 -7.37 -9.20
C PRO A 107 -4.20 -8.71 -9.19
N LEU A 108 -4.68 -9.70 -9.93
CA LEU A 108 -4.01 -10.99 -10.06
C LEU A 108 -2.62 -10.85 -10.69
N LYS A 109 -2.51 -10.10 -11.79
CA LYS A 109 -1.23 -9.90 -12.49
C LYS A 109 -0.26 -9.04 -11.68
N LEU A 110 -0.74 -8.01 -10.99
CA LEU A 110 0.08 -7.22 -10.07
C LEU A 110 0.55 -8.08 -8.89
N GLY A 111 -0.34 -8.92 -8.35
CA GLY A 111 0.00 -9.88 -7.31
C GLY A 111 1.11 -10.83 -7.73
N GLU A 112 1.10 -11.33 -8.97
CA GLU A 112 2.20 -12.16 -9.48
C GLU A 112 3.52 -11.41 -9.64
N ILE A 113 3.48 -10.12 -9.98
CA ILE A 113 4.68 -9.27 -10.03
C ILE A 113 5.27 -9.14 -8.62
N TRP A 114 4.43 -8.87 -7.62
CA TRP A 114 4.87 -8.78 -6.22
C TRP A 114 5.36 -10.13 -5.70
N ALA A 115 4.62 -11.21 -5.98
CA ALA A 115 4.99 -12.56 -5.57
C ALA A 115 6.35 -12.97 -6.16
N LYS A 116 6.66 -12.61 -7.41
CA LYS A 116 7.99 -12.86 -7.99
C LYS A 116 9.13 -12.26 -7.13
N HIS A 117 8.93 -11.05 -6.60
CA HIS A 117 9.91 -10.43 -5.69
C HIS A 117 9.97 -11.18 -4.36
N LEU A 118 8.82 -11.47 -3.75
CA LEU A 118 8.71 -12.15 -2.47
C LEU A 118 9.33 -13.57 -2.50
N ARG A 119 9.14 -14.31 -3.59
CA ARG A 119 9.76 -15.64 -3.82
C ARG A 119 11.28 -15.61 -3.77
N LYS A 120 11.89 -14.46 -4.11
CA LYS A 120 13.34 -14.27 -4.04
C LYS A 120 13.79 -13.89 -2.63
N VAL A 121 13.08 -12.96 -1.99
CA VAL A 121 13.52 -12.35 -0.73
C VAL A 121 13.20 -13.22 0.48
N LEU A 122 11.97 -13.74 0.59
CA LEU A 122 11.52 -14.41 1.82
C LEU A 122 12.39 -15.62 2.23
N PRO A 123 12.84 -16.51 1.31
CA PRO A 123 13.73 -17.62 1.70
C PRO A 123 15.12 -17.16 2.17
N GLN A 124 15.54 -15.94 1.82
CA GLN A 124 16.84 -15.38 2.21
C GLN A 124 16.77 -14.67 3.57
N VAL A 125 15.57 -14.30 4.01
CA VAL A 125 15.31 -13.78 5.34
C VAL A 125 15.36 -14.96 6.31
N ASN A 126 16.56 -15.45 6.57
CA ASN A 126 16.78 -16.32 7.70
C ASN A 126 16.86 -15.43 8.94
N VAL A 127 15.80 -15.39 9.75
CA VAL A 127 15.84 -14.77 11.07
C VAL A 127 16.69 -15.69 11.95
N LYS A 128 18.02 -15.65 11.78
CA LYS A 128 18.93 -16.37 12.67
C LYS A 128 18.66 -15.80 14.06
N PRO A 129 18.20 -16.59 15.04
CA PRO A 129 18.04 -16.10 16.40
C PRO A 129 19.40 -15.54 16.82
N MET A 130 19.44 -14.28 17.27
CA MET A 130 20.61 -13.83 18.02
C MET A 130 20.69 -14.76 19.23
N ARG A 131 21.67 -15.68 19.19
CA ARG A 131 22.08 -16.45 20.36
C ARG A 131 22.85 -15.54 21.29
#